data_AF-A0A5E4IHP9-F1
#
_entry.id   AF-A0A5E4IHP9-F1
#
_cell.length_a   1.000
_cell.length_b   1.000
_cell.length_c   1.000
_cell.angle_alpha   90.00
_cell.angle_beta   90.00
_cell.angle_gamma   90.00
#
_symmetry.space_group_name_H-M   'P 1'
#
loop_
_entity.id
_entity.type
_entity.pdbx_description
1 polymer ?
#
loop_
_entity_poly.entity_id
_entity_poly.type
_entity_poly.pdbx_seq_one_letter_code
_entity_poly.pdbx_strand_id
1 'polypeptide(L)'
;MRLDPYEEGMRWLLQAIQDLDDANYNLKGKRYHLACFLSQQAGEKALKAFLYSKGEEMVFGHSVARLLKSAIGHNLDPEVIKGTAGLDKYYIPTRYPNGLPGGVPYEAFDEDDALKAKD
;
A
#
# COMPACT_ATOMS: atom_id res chain seq x y z
N MET A 1 16.83 22.77 -1.65
CA MET A 1 16.60 22.58 -3.09
C MET A 1 15.57 21.48 -3.22
N ARG A 2 14.52 21.68 -4.02
CA ARG A 2 13.50 20.64 -4.24
C ARG A 2 14.14 19.49 -5.02
N LEU A 3 13.87 18.25 -4.63
CA LEU A 3 14.33 17.08 -5.38
C LEU A 3 13.66 17.07 -6.76
N ASP A 4 14.36 16.50 -7.73
CA ASP A 4 13.77 16.24 -9.04
C ASP A 4 12.57 15.27 -8.91
N PRO A 5 11.46 15.44 -9.66
CA PRO A 5 10.28 14.58 -9.54
C PRO A 5 10.57 13.10 -9.73
N TYR A 6 11.53 12.74 -10.59
CA TYR A 6 11.95 11.35 -10.77
C TYR A 6 12.70 10.84 -9.53
N GLU A 7 13.62 11.64 -8.97
CA GLU A 7 14.31 11.27 -7.73
C GLU A 7 13.35 11.08 -6.56
N GLU A 8 12.35 11.95 -6.42
CA GLU A 8 11.32 11.79 -5.39
C GLU A 8 10.50 10.52 -5.64
N GLY A 9 10.03 10.31 -6.88
CA GLY A 9 9.33 9.08 -7.25
C GLY A 9 10.13 7.82 -6.89
N MET A 10 11.44 7.82 -7.17
CA MET A 10 12.33 6.69 -6.84
C MET A 10 12.44 6.44 -5.33
N ARG A 11 12.49 7.48 -4.49
CA ARG A 11 12.50 7.31 -3.02
C ARG A 11 11.23 6.60 -2.52
N TRP A 12 10.08 6.98 -3.05
CA TRP A 12 8.79 6.34 -2.72
C TRP A 12 8.73 4.90 -3.23
N LEU A 13 9.23 4.65 -4.44
CA LEU A 13 9.24 3.30 -5.02
C LEU A 13 10.14 2.35 -4.24
N LEU A 14 11.34 2.79 -3.83
CA LEU A 14 12.25 1.99 -3.02
C LEU A 14 11.62 1.57 -1.69
N GLN A 15 10.88 2.49 -1.04
CA GLN A 15 10.15 2.15 0.17
C GLN A 15 9.00 1.17 -0.11
N ALA A 16 8.27 1.33 -1.22
CA ALA A 16 7.20 0.41 -1.59
C ALA A 16 7.72 -1.03 -1.80
N ILE A 17 8.90 -1.16 -2.41
CA ILE A 17 9.58 -2.46 -2.61
C ILE A 17 9.97 -3.07 -1.25
N GLN A 18 10.54 -2.27 -0.34
CA GLN A 18 10.89 -2.75 0.99
C GLN A 18 9.64 -3.16 1.79
N ASP A 19 8.56 -2.39 1.73
CA ASP A 19 7.31 -2.73 2.40
C ASP A 19 6.74 -4.07 1.89
N LEU A 20 6.84 -4.34 0.59
CA LEU A 20 6.40 -5.61 0.02
C LEU A 20 7.28 -6.79 0.47
N ASP A 21 8.59 -6.58 0.58
CA ASP A 21 9.50 -7.59 1.14
C ASP A 21 9.16 -7.86 2.62
N ASP A 22 8.95 -6.81 3.41
CA ASP A 22 8.55 -6.92 4.81
C ASP A 22 7.17 -7.60 4.95
N ALA A 23 6.23 -7.35 4.03
CA ALA A 23 4.95 -8.04 3.99
C ALA A 23 5.14 -9.55 3.80
N ASN A 24 6.02 -9.95 2.87
CA ASN A 24 6.37 -11.36 2.65
C ASN A 24 7.05 -11.99 3.86
N TYR A 25 7.94 -11.26 4.52
CA TYR A 25 8.57 -11.72 5.76
C TYR A 25 7.54 -11.96 6.87
N ASN A 26 6.61 -11.02 7.06
CA ASN A 26 5.56 -11.13 8.08
C ASN A 26 4.56 -12.23 7.78
N LEU A 27 4.22 -12.47 6.51
CA LEU A 27 3.41 -13.61 6.09
C LEU A 27 4.05 -14.94 6.52
N LYS A 28 5.33 -15.15 6.19
CA LYS A 28 6.09 -16.35 6.62
C LYS A 28 6.16 -16.46 8.15
N GLY A 29 6.28 -15.33 8.84
CA GLY A 29 6.29 -15.23 10.30
C GLY A 29 4.92 -15.37 10.96
N LYS A 30 3.85 -15.65 10.20
CA LYS A 30 2.45 -15.73 10.67
C LYS A 30 1.98 -14.47 11.39
N ARG A 31 2.50 -13.31 10.99
CA ARG A 31 2.09 -11.98 11.46
C ARG A 31 1.16 -11.35 10.43
N TYR A 32 0.00 -11.98 10.25
CA TYR A 32 -0.90 -11.69 9.14
C TYR A 32 -1.40 -10.25 9.09
N HIS A 33 -1.75 -9.67 10.24
CA HIS A 33 -2.16 -8.26 10.30
C HIS A 33 -1.08 -7.29 9.80
N LEU A 34 0.21 -7.57 10.08
CA LEU A 34 1.34 -6.78 9.58
C LEU A 34 1.56 -7.00 8.09
N ALA A 35 1.44 -8.24 7.61
CA ALA A 35 1.50 -8.53 6.18
C ALA A 35 0.44 -7.73 5.42
N CYS A 36 -0.82 -7.76 5.87
CA CYS A 36 -1.91 -6.96 5.30
C CYS A 36 -1.62 -5.45 5.30
N PHE A 37 -1.15 -4.92 6.43
CA PHE A 37 -0.82 -3.50 6.56
C PHE A 37 0.30 -3.08 5.60
N LEU A 38 1.36 -3.86 5.54
CA LEU A 38 2.51 -3.58 4.70
C LEU A 38 2.20 -3.73 3.21
N SER A 39 1.34 -4.67 2.82
CA SER A 39 0.83 -4.72 1.45
C SER A 39 0.04 -3.48 1.07
N GLN A 40 -0.80 -2.95 1.97
CA GLN A 40 -1.48 -1.68 1.75
C GLN A 40 -0.48 -0.51 1.60
N GLN A 41 0.55 -0.45 2.46
CA GLN A 41 1.58 0.58 2.38
C GLN A 41 2.41 0.48 1.10
N ALA A 42 2.76 -0.73 0.66
CA ALA A 42 3.45 -0.96 -0.60
C ALA A 42 2.64 -0.42 -1.79
N GLY A 43 1.35 -0.76 -1.87
CA GLY A 43 0.45 -0.25 -2.91
C GLY A 43 0.29 1.27 -2.86
N GLU A 44 0.11 1.85 -1.67
CA GLU A 44 0.02 3.30 -1.48
C GLU A 44 1.29 4.02 -1.98
N LYS A 45 2.46 3.56 -1.55
CA LYS A 45 3.73 4.21 -1.88
C LYS A 45 4.13 4.01 -3.34
N ALA A 46 3.82 2.86 -3.94
CA ALA A 46 4.05 2.62 -5.36
C ALA A 46 3.21 3.58 -6.23
N LEU A 47 1.95 3.82 -5.89
CA LEU A 47 1.10 4.77 -6.62
C LEU A 47 1.57 6.21 -6.41
N LYS A 48 2.00 6.56 -5.20
CA LYS A 48 2.62 7.87 -4.93
C LYS A 48 3.89 8.07 -5.75
N ALA A 49 4.76 7.06 -5.81
CA ALA A 49 5.97 7.08 -6.63
C ALA A 49 5.66 7.38 -8.10
N PHE A 50 4.65 6.68 -8.65
CA PHE A 50 4.20 6.93 -10.02
C PHE A 50 3.71 8.37 -10.19
N LEU A 51 2.85 8.87 -9.31
CA LEU A 51 2.31 10.23 -9.40
C LEU A 51 3.41 11.30 -9.30
N TYR A 52 4.36 11.13 -8.38
CA TYR A 52 5.53 12.02 -8.29
C TYR A 52 6.36 12.00 -9.58
N SER A 53 6.59 10.82 -10.17
CA SER A 53 7.31 10.71 -11.46
C SER A 53 6.60 11.41 -12.62
N LYS A 54 5.29 11.68 -12.49
CA LYS A 54 4.48 12.44 -13.46
C LYS A 54 4.45 13.94 -13.17
N GLY A 55 5.18 14.40 -12.16
CA GLY A 55 5.28 15.82 -11.79
C GLY A 55 4.21 16.30 -10.80
N GLU A 56 3.42 15.39 -10.20
CA GLU A 56 2.51 15.77 -9.11
C GLU A 56 3.32 16.25 -7.91
N GLU A 57 3.03 17.45 -7.45
CA GLU A 57 3.78 18.09 -6.37
C GLU A 57 3.34 17.66 -4.98
N MET A 58 2.07 17.27 -4.85
CA MET A 58 1.36 17.10 -3.59
C MET A 58 0.47 15.86 -3.67
N VAL A 59 1.05 14.71 -3.34
CA VAL A 59 0.33 13.43 -3.35
C VAL A 59 -0.04 13.04 -1.91
N PHE A 60 -1.27 13.36 -1.49
CA PHE A 60 -1.73 13.14 -0.12
C PHE A 60 -2.76 12.02 0.02
N GLY A 61 -2.93 11.56 1.27
CA GLY A 61 -3.91 10.55 1.64
C GLY A 61 -3.35 9.12 1.58
N HIS A 62 -4.18 8.19 2.05
CA HIS A 62 -3.83 6.76 2.21
C HIS A 62 -4.75 5.83 1.42
N SER A 63 -5.76 6.38 0.74
CA SER A 63 -6.65 5.57 -0.09
C SER A 63 -5.94 5.20 -1.39
N VAL A 64 -5.56 3.94 -1.49
CA VAL A 64 -5.02 3.30 -2.69
C VAL A 64 -6.01 3.47 -3.84
N ALA A 65 -7.32 3.31 -3.60
CA ALA A 65 -8.34 3.49 -4.63
C ALA A 65 -8.36 4.91 -5.22
N ARG A 66 -8.21 5.94 -4.37
CA ARG A 66 -8.13 7.33 -4.83
C ARG A 66 -6.83 7.62 -5.58
N LEU A 67 -5.69 7.13 -5.07
CA LEU A 67 -4.39 7.29 -5.72
C LEU A 67 -4.39 6.61 -7.09
N LEU A 68 -4.99 5.43 -7.19
CA LEU A 68 -5.11 4.69 -8.43
C LEU A 68 -5.93 5.45 -9.46
N LYS A 69 -7.06 6.05 -9.05
CA LYS A 69 -7.87 6.90 -9.93
C LYS A 69 -7.06 8.08 -10.48
N SER A 70 -6.24 8.73 -9.65
CA SER A 70 -5.33 9.77 -10.10
C SER A 70 -4.27 9.23 -11.07
N ALA A 71 -3.70 8.07 -10.77
CA ALA A 71 -2.67 7.44 -11.62
C ALA A 71 -3.22 7.05 -13.01
N ILE A 72 -4.46 6.54 -13.07
CA ILE A 72 -5.16 6.28 -14.34
C ILE A 72 -5.29 7.56 -15.17
N GLY A 73 -5.55 8.71 -14.53
CA GLY A 73 -5.57 10.02 -15.21
C GLY A 73 -4.23 10.40 -15.85
N HIS A 74 -3.12 9.81 -15.40
CA HIS A 74 -1.77 9.96 -15.95
C HIS A 74 -1.36 8.79 -16.86
N ASN A 75 -2.33 8.05 -17.40
CA ASN A 75 -2.15 6.91 -18.30
C ASN A 75 -1.35 5.76 -17.67
N LEU A 76 -1.60 5.43 -16.40
CA LEU A 76 -1.11 4.19 -15.80
C LEU A 76 -1.65 2.99 -16.57
N ASP A 77 -0.78 2.00 -16.82
CA ASP A 77 -1.16 0.75 -17.48
C ASP A 77 -2.22 0.00 -16.64
N PRO A 78 -3.39 -0.31 -17.22
CA PRO A 78 -4.44 -1.08 -16.56
C PRO A 78 -3.99 -2.45 -16.04
N GLU A 79 -2.94 -3.06 -16.60
CA GLU A 79 -2.43 -4.33 -16.10
C GLU A 79 -1.82 -4.21 -14.69
N VAL A 80 -1.34 -3.02 -14.32
CA VAL A 80 -0.79 -2.68 -12.99
C VAL A 80 -1.90 -2.50 -11.94
N ILE A 81 -3.18 -2.43 -12.35
CA ILE A 81 -4.34 -2.25 -11.47
C ILE A 81 -4.65 -3.52 -10.67
N LYS A 82 -4.32 -4.70 -11.23
CA LYS A 82 -4.55 -6.00 -10.59
C LYS A 82 -3.76 -6.06 -9.27
N GLY A 83 -4.47 -6.19 -8.16
CA GLY A 83 -3.91 -6.29 -6.81
C GLY A 83 -4.07 -5.05 -5.92
N THR A 84 -4.60 -3.94 -6.45
CA THR A 84 -4.91 -2.76 -5.62
C THR A 84 -6.30 -2.81 -4.97
N ALA A 85 -7.13 -3.75 -5.38
CA ALA A 85 -8.52 -3.83 -4.99
C ALA A 85 -8.69 -4.25 -3.52
N GLY A 86 -9.27 -3.35 -2.72
CA GLY A 86 -9.60 -3.65 -1.33
C GLY A 86 -8.46 -3.45 -0.34
N LEU A 87 -7.29 -2.98 -0.75
CA LEU A 87 -6.17 -2.68 0.17
C LEU A 87 -6.54 -1.63 1.24
N ASP A 88 -7.43 -0.69 0.91
CA ASP A 88 -7.89 0.34 1.85
C ASP A 88 -8.50 -0.24 3.14
N LYS A 89 -9.06 -1.46 3.09
CA LYS A 89 -9.63 -2.13 4.27
C LYS A 89 -8.58 -2.53 5.29
N TYR A 90 -7.30 -2.58 4.90
CA TYR A 90 -6.18 -2.97 5.76
C TYR A 90 -5.45 -1.76 6.37
N TYR A 91 -5.83 -0.52 6.07
CA TYR A 91 -5.09 0.65 6.56
C TYR A 91 -5.25 0.90 8.07
N ILE A 92 -6.49 0.93 8.57
CA ILE A 92 -6.81 1.21 9.99
C ILE A 92 -6.99 -0.07 10.81
N PRO A 93 -7.81 -1.06 10.37
CA PRO A 93 -8.16 -2.21 11.20
C PRO A 93 -6.98 -3.13 11.59
N THR A 94 -5.88 -3.12 10.82
CA THR A 94 -4.66 -3.90 11.10
C THR A 94 -3.79 -3.34 12.22
N ARG A 95 -4.10 -2.12 12.71
CA ARG A 95 -3.28 -1.38 13.67
C ARG A 95 -4.02 -0.95 14.92
N TYR A 96 -5.29 -0.57 14.78
CA TYR A 96 -6.04 0.03 15.87
C TYR A 96 -7.22 -0.85 16.31
N PRO A 97 -7.32 -1.23 17.60
CA PRO A 97 -8.46 -2.00 18.11
C PRO A 97 -9.83 -1.33 17.88
N ASN A 98 -9.90 0.01 17.90
CA ASN A 98 -11.13 0.74 17.60
C ASN A 98 -11.50 0.76 16.10
N GLY A 99 -10.65 0.20 15.24
CA GLY A 99 -10.97 -0.08 13.84
C GLY A 99 -11.69 -1.41 13.63
N LEU A 100 -11.94 -2.17 14.71
CA LEU A 100 -12.59 -3.47 14.71
C LEU A 100 -13.89 -3.44 15.52
N PRO A 101 -14.85 -4.35 15.24
CA PRO A 101 -16.03 -4.51 16.08
C PRO A 101 -15.70 -5.05 17.49
N GLY A 102 -14.50 -5.61 17.69
CA GLY A 102 -13.97 -6.11 18.96
C GLY A 102 -12.62 -6.81 18.77
N GLY A 103 -11.98 -7.18 19.89
CA GLY A 103 -10.69 -7.88 19.89
C GLY A 103 -9.49 -6.96 19.61
N VAL A 104 -8.40 -7.57 19.15
CA VAL A 104 -7.14 -6.87 18.84
C VAL A 104 -6.66 -7.20 17.43
N PRO A 105 -6.02 -6.25 16.71
CA PRO A 105 -5.65 -6.44 15.31
C PRO A 105 -4.80 -7.68 15.00
N TYR A 106 -3.88 -8.07 15.89
CA TYR A 106 -3.00 -9.21 15.59
C TYR A 106 -3.72 -10.57 15.60
N GLU A 107 -4.95 -10.63 16.12
CA GLU A 107 -5.80 -11.84 16.15
C GLU A 107 -6.91 -11.79 15.07
N ALA A 108 -7.14 -10.63 14.45
CA ALA A 108 -8.30 -10.39 13.59
C ALA A 108 -8.08 -10.74 12.10
N PHE A 109 -6.85 -11.06 11.72
CA PHE A 109 -6.47 -11.36 10.32
C PHE A 109 -5.78 -12.72 10.24
N ASP A 110 -6.05 -13.44 9.16
CA ASP A 110 -5.51 -14.77 8.90
C ASP A 110 -4.60 -14.83 7.66
N GLU A 111 -4.13 -16.03 7.34
CA GLU A 111 -3.26 -16.27 6.20
C GLU A 111 -3.94 -15.92 4.87
N ASP A 112 -5.24 -16.21 4.71
CA ASP A 112 -6.00 -15.93 3.51
C ASP A 112 -6.13 -14.42 3.27
N ASP A 113 -6.36 -13.65 4.33
CA ASP A 113 -6.35 -12.19 4.26
C ASP A 113 -5.00 -11.66 3.78
N ALA A 114 -3.91 -12.17 4.35
CA ALA A 114 -2.56 -11.74 4.02
C ALA A 114 -2.14 -12.13 2.59
N LEU A 115 -2.57 -13.31 2.10
CA LEU A 115 -2.37 -13.73 0.71
C LEU A 115 -3.14 -12.82 -0.26
N LYS A 116 -4.44 -12.59 0.01
CA LYS A 116 -5.27 -11.68 -0.80
C LYS A 116 -4.77 -10.24 -0.82
N ALA A 117 -4.15 -9.78 0.27
CA ALA A 117 -3.57 -8.44 0.31
C ALA A 117 -2.33 -8.30 -0.58
N LYS A 118 -1.68 -9.41 -0.95
CA LYS A 118 -0.41 -9.39 -1.71
C LYS A 118 -0.59 -9.61 -3.21
N ASP A 119 -1.65 -10.33 -3.59
CA ASP A 119 -2.02 -10.58 -4.99
C ASP A 119 -2.43 -9.29 -5.71
#